data_AF-A0A0F3REB3-F1
#
_entry.id   AF-A0A0F3REB3-F1
#
_cell.length_a   1.000
_cell.length_b   1.000
_cell.length_c   1.000
_cell.angle_alpha   90.00
_cell.angle_beta   90.00
_cell.angle_gamma   90.00
#
_symmetry.space_group_name_H-M   'P 1'
#
loop_
_entity.id
_entity.type
_entity.pdbx_description
1 polymer ?
#
loop_
_entity_poly.entity_id
_entity_poly.type
_entity_poly.pdbx_seq_one_letter_code
_entity_poly.pdbx_strand_id
1 'polypeptide(L)'
;MDYGNRRINLSYVWRIGIIGSFPVLYKDEDKNIIRAVAPKRNSHNERSSQSPYNDLDWHVDAAYRPMKEKSDNLSPIVDYLIFGIVHKGHENLPIVYISLKDILNQLSYQDILIGCSNEFTVTSADSFSCKIVSKNLPLLVEHATGYYSRIKMDAIPETQRTAGFLNKIREIVDQESIQNYIYYFR
;
A
#
# COMPACT_ATOMS: atom_id res chain seq x y z
N MET A 1 -0.33 34.20 -18.13
CA MET A 1 -0.94 32.85 -18.24
C MET A 1 -1.91 32.73 -17.09
N ASP A 2 -3.19 32.65 -17.43
CA ASP A 2 -4.30 32.68 -16.48
C ASP A 2 -4.45 31.27 -15.88
N TYR A 3 -4.11 31.09 -14.60
CA TYR A 3 -4.39 29.85 -13.89
C TYR A 3 -5.88 29.83 -13.55
N GLY A 4 -6.68 29.53 -14.57
CA GLY A 4 -8.11 29.32 -14.44
C GLY A 4 -8.38 28.35 -13.29
N ASN A 5 -9.16 28.84 -12.33
CA ASN A 5 -9.57 28.16 -11.11
C ASN A 5 -10.43 26.94 -11.46
N ARG A 6 -9.81 25.84 -11.89
CA ARG A 6 -10.48 24.57 -12.16
C ARG A 6 -10.85 23.97 -10.81
N ARG A 7 -12.09 24.21 -10.38
CA ARG A 7 -12.70 23.43 -9.29
C ARG A 7 -12.71 21.96 -9.72
N ILE A 8 -11.87 21.16 -9.09
CA ILE A 8 -11.87 19.71 -9.22
C ILE A 8 -13.21 19.23 -8.67
N ASN A 9 -13.99 18.51 -9.49
CA ASN A 9 -15.27 17.99 -9.06
C ASN A 9 -15.05 16.71 -8.22
N LEU A 10 -14.57 16.90 -6.99
CA LEU A 10 -14.29 15.83 -6.02
C LEU A 10 -15.54 14.99 -5.67
N SER A 11 -16.75 15.47 -6.02
CA SER A 11 -18.01 14.83 -5.69
C SER A 11 -18.14 13.39 -6.20
N TYR A 12 -17.46 13.03 -7.30
CA TYR A 12 -17.52 11.67 -7.85
C TYR A 12 -16.68 10.68 -7.05
N VAL A 13 -15.47 11.08 -6.61
CA VAL A 13 -14.63 10.25 -5.74
C VAL A 13 -15.33 9.98 -4.41
N TRP A 14 -15.96 11.01 -3.84
CA TRP A 14 -16.80 10.88 -2.64
C TRP A 14 -17.99 9.94 -2.84
N ARG A 15 -18.72 10.06 -3.95
CA ARG A 15 -19.87 9.18 -4.22
C ARG A 15 -19.45 7.72 -4.34
N ILE A 16 -18.34 7.43 -4.99
CA ILE A 16 -17.83 6.05 -5.12
C ILE A 16 -17.37 5.52 -3.76
N GLY A 17 -16.64 6.33 -2.98
CA GLY A 17 -16.09 5.90 -1.68
C GLY A 17 -17.09 5.77 -0.53
N ILE A 18 -18.35 6.20 -0.70
CA ILE A 18 -19.42 6.08 0.31
C ILE A 18 -20.39 4.93 -0.02
N ILE A 19 -20.41 4.43 -1.26
CA ILE A 19 -21.29 3.30 -1.62
C ILE A 19 -20.71 2.02 -1.00
N GLY A 20 -21.26 1.63 0.15
CA GLY A 20 -20.88 0.41 0.86
C GLY A 20 -19.61 0.50 1.71
N SER A 21 -19.04 1.71 1.88
CA SER A 21 -17.83 1.92 2.67
C SER A 21 -17.85 3.25 3.44
N PHE A 22 -16.94 3.38 4.41
CA PHE A 22 -16.74 4.62 5.16
C PHE A 22 -15.32 5.14 4.94
N PRO A 23 -15.14 6.43 4.61
CA PRO A 23 -13.80 7.00 4.49
C PRO A 23 -13.13 7.07 5.87
N VAL A 24 -11.88 6.61 5.94
CA VAL A 24 -11.07 6.57 7.17
C VAL A 24 -9.84 7.46 6.99
N LEU A 25 -9.45 8.15 8.07
CA LEU A 25 -8.22 8.91 8.16
C LEU A 25 -7.44 8.45 9.39
N TYR A 26 -6.15 8.16 9.22
CA TYR A 26 -5.25 7.92 10.34
C TYR A 26 -4.63 9.24 10.81
N LYS A 27 -4.83 9.55 12.10
CA LYS A 27 -4.48 10.84 12.72
C LYS A 27 -3.03 11.30 12.47
N ASP A 28 -2.10 10.36 12.39
CA ASP A 28 -0.66 10.63 12.26
C ASP A 28 -0.17 10.60 10.80
N GLU A 29 -1.07 10.38 9.83
CA GLU A 29 -0.75 10.32 8.40
C GLU A 29 -1.03 11.65 7.68
N ASP A 30 -2.22 12.22 7.84
CA ASP A 30 -2.64 13.49 7.25
C ASP A 30 -3.71 14.17 8.13
N LYS A 31 -3.98 15.44 7.85
CA LYS A 31 -5.09 16.20 8.46
C LYS A 31 -6.38 16.08 7.66
N ASN A 32 -6.32 15.60 6.42
CA ASN A 32 -7.44 15.58 5.48
C ASN A 32 -7.81 14.14 5.09
N ILE A 33 -9.12 13.87 5.04
CA ILE A 33 -9.66 12.58 4.56
C ILE A 33 -9.32 12.34 3.08
N ILE A 34 -9.30 13.40 2.27
CA ILE A 34 -8.77 13.35 0.91
C ILE A 34 -7.38 13.97 0.91
N ARG A 35 -6.41 13.16 0.52
CA ARG A 35 -5.00 13.53 0.45
C ARG A 35 -4.57 13.80 -0.98
N ALA A 36 -3.82 14.87 -1.17
CA ALA A 36 -3.10 15.10 -2.42
C ALA A 36 -1.85 14.21 -2.45
N VAL A 37 -1.78 13.33 -3.45
CA VAL A 37 -0.58 12.59 -3.80
C VAL A 37 0.14 13.36 -4.90
N ALA A 38 1.14 14.14 -4.51
CA ALA A 38 1.94 14.96 -5.42
C ALA A 38 3.38 15.07 -4.90
N PRO A 39 4.37 15.19 -5.80
CA PRO A 39 5.76 15.40 -5.40
C PRO A 39 5.93 16.63 -4.50
N LYS A 40 6.63 16.46 -3.38
CA LYS A 40 7.07 17.57 -2.52
C LYS A 40 8.53 17.91 -2.82
N ARG A 41 8.87 19.20 -2.74
CA ARG A 41 10.25 19.66 -3.02
C ARG A 41 11.27 19.13 -2.01
N ASN A 42 10.87 18.85 -0.77
CA ASN A 42 11.79 18.47 0.31
C ASN A 42 11.76 16.98 0.66
N SER A 43 11.08 16.14 -0.12
CA SER A 43 10.92 14.70 0.15
C SER A 43 12.01 13.83 -0.50
N HIS A 44 13.15 14.41 -0.88
CA HIS A 44 14.23 13.72 -1.59
C HIS A 44 14.68 12.39 -0.96
N ASN A 45 14.66 12.30 0.37
CA ASN A 45 15.13 11.14 1.11
C ASN A 45 13.98 10.27 1.65
N GLU A 46 12.73 10.61 1.35
CA GLU A 46 11.56 9.86 1.85
C GLU A 46 11.27 8.66 0.94
N ARG A 47 10.89 7.54 1.55
CA ARG A 47 10.17 6.45 0.87
C ARG A 47 8.68 6.65 1.09
N SER A 48 8.08 7.54 0.29
CA SER A 48 6.68 7.92 0.42
C SER A 48 6.06 8.25 -0.93
N SER A 49 4.73 8.26 -0.98
CA SER A 49 3.95 8.70 -2.15
C SER A 49 4.23 10.14 -2.63
N GLN A 50 5.03 10.91 -1.88
CA GLN A 50 5.37 12.31 -2.18
C GLN A 50 6.82 12.49 -2.64
N SER A 51 7.64 11.44 -2.66
CA SER A 51 9.00 11.51 -3.21
C SER A 51 9.00 11.14 -4.68
N PRO A 52 9.46 12.02 -5.58
CA PRO A 52 9.68 11.67 -6.99
C PRO A 52 11.06 11.07 -7.25
N TYR A 53 11.90 10.90 -6.22
CA TYR A 53 13.32 10.55 -6.37
C TYR A 53 13.64 9.11 -6.00
N ASN A 54 12.80 8.48 -5.18
CA ASN A 54 12.95 7.10 -4.77
C ASN A 54 11.77 6.29 -5.30
N ASP A 55 12.05 5.13 -5.88
CA ASP A 55 10.99 4.19 -6.23
C ASP A 55 10.24 3.78 -4.96
N LEU A 56 8.91 3.80 -5.07
CA LEU A 56 8.06 3.34 -3.99
C LEU A 56 7.96 1.82 -4.08
N ASP A 57 8.66 1.16 -3.16
CA ASP A 57 8.65 -0.29 -3.04
C ASP A 57 7.23 -0.86 -3.00
N TRP A 58 7.04 -2.06 -3.55
CA TRP A 58 5.77 -2.78 -3.48
C TRP A 58 5.29 -2.94 -2.03
N HIS A 59 4.05 -2.53 -1.78
CA HIS A 59 3.47 -2.65 -0.45
C HIS A 59 1.95 -2.67 -0.48
N VAL A 60 1.40 -3.28 0.56
CA VAL A 60 0.06 -3.00 1.06
C VAL A 60 0.13 -1.75 1.95
N ASP A 61 -0.78 -0.81 1.73
CA ASP A 61 -0.83 0.44 2.50
C ASP A 61 -1.17 0.18 3.97
N ALA A 62 -0.52 0.92 4.87
CA ALA A 62 -0.64 0.74 6.31
C ALA A 62 -0.50 -0.71 6.81
N ALA A 63 0.33 -1.54 6.14
CA ALA A 63 0.57 -2.95 6.45
C ALA A 63 0.95 -3.27 7.91
N TYR A 64 1.44 -2.30 8.68
CA TYR A 64 1.76 -2.46 10.10
C TYR A 64 0.52 -2.54 11.01
N ARG A 65 -0.66 -2.21 10.50
CA ARG A 65 -1.93 -2.18 11.26
C ARG A 65 -2.53 -3.59 11.38
N PRO A 66 -3.35 -3.82 12.43
CA PRO A 66 -4.07 -5.07 12.57
C PRO A 66 -5.08 -5.26 11.41
N MET A 67 -5.25 -6.50 10.95
CA MET A 67 -6.31 -6.89 10.01
C MET A 67 -7.48 -7.51 10.75
N LYS A 68 -7.17 -8.48 11.61
CA LYS A 68 -8.13 -9.21 12.45
C LYS A 68 -7.66 -9.33 13.88
N GLU A 69 -6.38 -9.15 14.09
CA GLU A 69 -5.74 -9.20 15.39
C GLU A 69 -6.29 -8.07 16.26
N LYS A 70 -6.50 -8.35 17.53
CA LYS A 70 -6.83 -7.29 18.49
C LYS A 70 -5.60 -6.39 18.65
N SER A 71 -5.83 -5.09 18.60
CA SER A 71 -4.85 -4.09 18.99
C SER A 71 -5.52 -3.08 19.89
N ASP A 72 -4.89 -2.80 21.02
CA ASP A 72 -5.41 -1.82 21.98
C ASP A 72 -5.11 -0.38 21.52
N ASN A 73 -4.17 -0.20 20.60
CA ASN A 73 -3.58 1.10 20.27
C ASN A 73 -3.67 1.49 18.79
N LEU A 74 -4.06 0.57 17.90
CA LEU A 74 -4.15 0.83 16.47
C LEU A 74 -5.53 0.46 15.92
N SER A 75 -6.13 1.39 15.19
CA SER A 75 -7.26 1.09 14.32
C SER A 75 -6.85 0.09 13.22
N PRO A 76 -7.79 -0.76 12.77
CA PRO A 76 -7.54 -1.73 11.72
C PRO A 76 -7.14 -1.07 10.40
N ILE A 77 -6.48 -1.86 9.56
CA ILE A 77 -6.16 -1.51 8.17
C ILE A 77 -7.43 -1.21 7.36
N VAL A 78 -7.31 -0.40 6.32
CA VAL A 78 -8.40 -0.12 5.38
C VAL A 78 -8.61 -1.29 4.42
N ASP A 79 -9.85 -1.50 3.99
CA ASP A 79 -10.19 -2.50 2.98
C ASP A 79 -9.90 -2.04 1.55
N TYR A 80 -10.00 -0.73 1.29
CA TYR A 80 -9.88 -0.16 -0.05
C TYR A 80 -9.09 1.14 -0.04
N LEU A 81 -8.29 1.32 -1.10
CA LEU A 81 -7.68 2.60 -1.47
C LEU A 81 -8.30 3.09 -2.77
N ILE A 82 -8.66 4.37 -2.80
CA ILE A 82 -9.27 5.00 -3.97
C ILE A 82 -8.33 6.10 -4.47
N PHE A 83 -7.82 5.93 -5.69
CA PHE A 83 -7.01 6.95 -6.36
C PHE A 83 -7.84 7.68 -7.41
N GLY A 84 -8.05 8.97 -7.18
CA GLY A 84 -8.60 9.89 -8.18
C GLY A 84 -7.47 10.66 -8.83
N ILE A 85 -7.24 10.47 -10.13
CA ILE A 85 -6.26 11.28 -10.84
C ILE A 85 -6.88 12.66 -11.08
N VAL A 86 -6.15 13.72 -10.72
CA VAL A 86 -6.51 15.13 -10.95
C VAL A 86 -5.65 15.79 -12.02
N HIS A 87 -4.38 15.40 -12.12
CA HIS A 87 -3.48 15.84 -13.16
C HIS A 87 -2.41 14.77 -13.40
N LYS A 88 -2.09 14.49 -14.68
CA LYS A 88 -0.92 13.69 -15.04
C LYS A 88 0.30 14.60 -15.16
N GLY A 89 1.21 14.53 -14.20
CA GLY A 89 2.48 15.24 -14.28
C GLY A 89 3.45 14.66 -15.31
N HIS A 90 3.28 13.40 -15.70
CA HIS A 90 4.07 12.70 -16.70
C HIS A 90 3.19 11.72 -17.47
N GLU A 91 3.34 11.63 -18.79
CA GLU A 91 2.45 10.83 -19.64
C GLU A 91 2.59 9.31 -19.42
N ASN A 92 3.79 8.88 -19.02
CA ASN A 92 4.17 7.47 -18.92
C ASN A 92 4.46 6.99 -17.50
N LEU A 93 3.89 7.62 -16.46
CA LEU A 93 4.02 7.12 -15.09
C LEU A 93 2.92 6.07 -14.84
N PRO A 94 3.24 4.76 -14.80
CA PRO A 94 2.22 3.75 -14.54
C PRO A 94 1.84 3.74 -13.06
N ILE A 95 0.61 3.34 -12.76
CA ILE A 95 0.32 2.71 -11.47
C ILE A 95 0.46 1.22 -11.69
N VAL A 96 1.31 0.60 -10.88
CA VAL A 96 1.60 -0.82 -10.97
C VAL A 96 0.89 -1.55 -9.83
N TYR A 97 0.18 -2.63 -10.15
CA TYR A 97 -0.51 -3.45 -9.15
C TYR A 97 -0.47 -4.94 -9.56
N ILE A 98 -0.61 -5.82 -8.57
CA ILE A 98 -0.70 -7.27 -8.75
C ILE A 98 -1.73 -7.81 -7.76
N SER A 99 -2.52 -8.81 -8.16
CA SER A 99 -3.49 -9.41 -7.24
C SER A 99 -2.80 -10.41 -6.30
N LEU A 100 -3.30 -10.52 -5.06
CA LEU A 100 -2.81 -11.55 -4.14
C LEU A 100 -3.02 -12.96 -4.70
N LYS A 101 -4.08 -13.18 -5.47
CA LYS A 101 -4.34 -14.47 -6.13
C LYS A 101 -3.19 -14.86 -7.07
N ASP A 102 -2.69 -13.90 -7.87
CA ASP A 102 -1.60 -14.16 -8.82
C ASP A 102 -0.28 -14.43 -8.11
N ILE A 103 -0.03 -13.75 -6.98
CA ILE A 103 1.10 -14.06 -6.10
C ILE A 103 0.97 -15.49 -5.56
N LEU A 104 -0.17 -15.83 -4.95
CA LEU A 104 -0.39 -17.13 -4.31
C LEU A 104 -0.27 -18.30 -5.30
N ASN A 105 -0.69 -18.12 -6.55
CA ASN A 105 -0.59 -19.15 -7.58
C ASN A 105 0.86 -19.53 -7.94
N GLN A 106 1.83 -18.68 -7.61
CA GLN A 106 3.26 -18.93 -7.86
C GLN A 106 4.01 -19.41 -6.62
N LEU A 107 3.37 -19.34 -5.46
CA LEU A 107 3.95 -19.79 -4.20
C LEU A 107 3.64 -21.27 -3.99
N SER A 108 4.63 -22.00 -3.47
CA SER A 108 4.38 -23.34 -2.96
C SER A 108 3.59 -23.26 -1.64
N TYR A 109 2.95 -24.36 -1.25
CA TYR A 109 2.31 -24.44 0.06
C TYR A 109 3.28 -24.12 1.21
N GLN A 110 4.55 -24.53 1.11
CA GLN A 110 5.56 -24.21 2.12
C GLN A 110 5.88 -22.71 2.16
N ASP A 111 5.94 -22.04 1.02
CA ASP A 111 6.11 -20.59 0.97
C ASP A 111 4.93 -19.88 1.64
N ILE A 112 3.69 -20.35 1.41
CA ILE A 112 2.49 -19.79 2.04
C ILE A 112 2.55 -19.96 3.57
N LEU A 113 2.97 -21.12 4.06
CA LEU A 113 3.16 -21.34 5.50
C LEU A 113 4.21 -20.39 6.10
N ILE A 114 5.29 -20.09 5.37
CA ILE A 114 6.28 -19.09 5.79
C ILE A 114 5.65 -17.70 5.81
N GLY A 115 4.87 -17.32 4.79
CA GLY A 115 4.16 -16.05 4.79
C GLY A 115 3.17 -15.90 5.95
N CYS A 116 2.60 -17.01 6.43
CA CYS A 116 1.67 -17.04 7.57
C CYS A 116 2.37 -17.07 8.94
N SER A 117 3.70 -17.16 9.00
CA SER A 117 4.42 -17.21 10.28
C SER A 117 4.60 -15.82 10.87
N ASN A 118 4.58 -15.74 12.20
CA ASN A 118 4.74 -14.49 12.96
C ASN A 118 6.21 -14.09 13.10
N GLU A 119 6.96 -14.06 11.99
CA GLU A 119 8.42 -13.88 11.96
C GLU A 119 8.84 -12.63 11.16
N PHE A 120 7.93 -11.65 11.03
CA PHE A 120 8.20 -10.40 10.33
C PHE A 120 7.95 -9.19 11.22
N THR A 121 8.81 -8.18 11.05
CA THR A 121 8.57 -6.83 11.57
C THR A 121 8.20 -5.89 10.44
N VAL A 122 7.07 -5.20 10.57
CA VAL A 122 6.56 -4.24 9.58
C VAL A 122 6.54 -2.84 10.19
N THR A 123 6.99 -1.85 9.43
CA THR A 123 7.06 -0.46 9.88
C THR A 123 6.17 0.47 9.05
N SER A 124 5.71 1.58 9.63
CA SER A 124 5.02 2.65 8.89
C SER A 124 5.95 3.33 7.88
N ALA A 125 5.36 4.00 6.89
CA ALA A 125 6.10 4.87 5.97
C ALA A 125 6.74 6.05 6.71
N ASP A 126 7.81 6.61 6.12
CA ASP A 126 8.55 7.73 6.71
C ASP A 126 7.75 9.04 6.76
N SER A 127 6.63 9.12 6.02
CA SER A 127 5.74 10.28 6.01
C SER A 127 4.93 10.45 7.29
N PHE A 128 4.89 9.44 8.16
CA PHE A 128 4.22 9.52 9.46
C PHE A 128 5.07 10.32 10.45
N SER A 129 4.42 11.14 11.28
CA SER A 129 5.13 11.95 12.29
C SER A 129 5.85 11.12 13.36
N CYS A 130 5.42 9.88 13.57
CA CYS A 130 6.04 8.91 14.45
C CYS A 130 6.14 7.57 13.72
N LYS A 131 7.32 6.94 13.73
CA LYS A 131 7.52 5.63 13.10
C LYS A 131 6.87 4.55 13.96
N ILE A 132 5.86 3.88 13.42
CA ILE A 132 5.19 2.76 14.07
C ILE A 132 5.91 1.48 13.65
N VAL A 133 6.19 0.62 14.63
CA VAL A 133 6.88 -0.67 14.43
C VAL A 133 6.00 -1.77 15.02
N SER A 134 5.55 -2.68 14.16
CA SER A 134 4.78 -3.86 14.56
C SER A 134 5.63 -5.10 14.35
N LYS A 135 5.91 -5.82 15.43
CA LYS A 135 6.76 -7.03 15.44
C LYS A 135 5.91 -8.29 15.46
N ASN A 136 6.53 -9.42 15.14
CA ASN A 136 5.92 -10.75 15.20
C ASN A 136 4.62 -10.83 14.38
N LEU A 137 4.62 -10.23 13.19
CA LEU A 137 3.48 -10.23 12.29
C LEU A 137 3.64 -11.28 11.19
N PRO A 138 2.54 -11.87 10.71
CA PRO A 138 2.55 -12.62 9.47
C PRO A 138 2.35 -11.67 8.28
N LEU A 139 2.89 -12.02 7.12
CA LEU A 139 2.65 -11.27 5.87
C LEU A 139 1.41 -11.76 5.12
N LEU A 140 1.00 -12.99 5.37
CA LEU A 140 -0.25 -13.61 4.89
C LEU A 140 -1.11 -13.99 6.09
N VAL A 141 -2.41 -13.68 6.03
CA VAL A 141 -3.37 -14.00 7.10
C VAL A 141 -4.46 -14.87 6.50
N GLU A 142 -4.63 -16.07 7.04
CA GLU A 142 -5.67 -16.99 6.58
C GLU A 142 -7.08 -16.44 6.85
N HIS A 143 -7.97 -16.68 5.88
CA HIS A 143 -9.37 -16.31 5.89
C HIS A 143 -10.23 -17.52 5.54
N ALA A 144 -11.51 -17.50 5.92
CA ALA A 144 -12.47 -18.57 5.63
C ALA A 144 -12.57 -18.96 4.15
N THR A 145 -12.13 -18.09 3.24
CA THR A 145 -12.23 -18.27 1.78
C THR A 145 -10.91 -18.01 1.05
N GLY A 146 -9.78 -17.94 1.75
CA GLY A 146 -8.48 -17.64 1.13
C GLY A 146 -7.52 -16.94 2.09
N TYR A 147 -6.84 -15.90 1.60
CA TYR A 147 -5.85 -15.15 2.39
C TYR A 147 -6.03 -13.65 2.20
N TYR A 148 -5.68 -12.90 3.24
CA TYR A 148 -5.33 -11.48 3.14
C TYR A 148 -3.81 -11.34 3.20
N SER A 149 -3.29 -10.21 2.71
CA SER A 149 -1.86 -9.93 2.75
C SER A 149 -1.58 -8.55 3.31
N ARG A 150 -0.49 -8.45 4.09
CA ARG A 150 0.17 -7.19 4.47
C ARG A 150 1.60 -7.16 3.92
N ILE A 151 1.79 -7.76 2.75
CA ILE A 151 3.09 -7.85 2.09
C ILE A 151 3.65 -6.43 1.92
N LYS A 152 4.88 -6.24 2.40
CA LYS A 152 5.63 -5.00 2.31
C LYS A 152 7.09 -5.34 2.05
N MET A 153 7.69 -4.84 0.96
CA MET A 153 9.04 -5.28 0.57
C MET A 153 10.14 -4.85 1.53
N ASP A 154 9.91 -3.83 2.35
CA ASP A 154 10.84 -3.41 3.41
C ASP A 154 10.54 -4.06 4.77
N ALA A 155 9.65 -5.07 4.82
CA ALA A 155 9.46 -5.87 6.02
C ALA A 155 10.78 -6.54 6.43
N ILE A 156 11.04 -6.58 7.73
CA ILE A 156 12.27 -7.13 8.30
C ILE A 156 12.00 -8.60 8.65
N PRO A 157 12.61 -9.56 7.95
CA PRO A 157 12.49 -10.98 8.27
C PRO A 157 13.36 -11.34 9.49
N GLU A 158 12.88 -12.23 10.35
CA GLU A 158 13.65 -12.70 11.51
C GLU A 158 14.66 -13.80 11.16
N THR A 159 14.42 -14.55 10.08
CA THR A 159 15.25 -15.69 9.67
C THR A 159 15.64 -15.64 8.19
N GLN A 160 16.66 -16.40 7.80
CA GLN A 160 17.05 -16.57 6.39
C GLN A 160 15.91 -17.17 5.55
N ARG A 161 15.11 -18.06 6.13
CA ARG A 161 13.93 -18.65 5.48
C ARG A 161 12.90 -17.58 5.12
N THR A 162 12.57 -16.71 6.08
CA THR A 162 11.63 -15.59 5.87
C THR A 162 12.19 -14.52 4.94
N ALA A 163 13.51 -14.33 4.92
CA ALA A 163 14.17 -13.46 3.93
C ALA A 163 14.06 -14.05 2.52
N GLY A 164 14.24 -15.37 2.37
CA GLY A 164 14.04 -16.09 1.12
C GLY A 164 12.61 -15.97 0.60
N PHE A 165 11.61 -16.03 1.48
CA PHE A 165 10.22 -15.75 1.14
C PHE A 165 10.05 -14.34 0.55
N LEU A 166 10.55 -13.30 1.21
CA LEU A 166 10.47 -11.92 0.69
C LEU A 166 11.17 -11.75 -0.67
N ASN A 167 12.33 -12.38 -0.87
CA ASN A 167 13.01 -12.37 -2.16
C ASN A 167 12.16 -13.00 -3.27
N LYS A 168 11.52 -14.14 -2.98
CA LYS A 168 10.61 -14.78 -3.94
C LYS A 168 9.41 -13.89 -4.28
N ILE A 169 8.84 -13.18 -3.29
CA ILE A 169 7.78 -12.22 -3.57
C ILE A 169 8.29 -11.08 -4.48
N ARG A 170 9.51 -10.56 -4.25
CA ARG A 170 10.11 -9.54 -5.14
C ARG A 170 10.21 -10.04 -6.58
N GLU A 171 10.72 -11.26 -6.77
CA GLU A 171 10.81 -11.88 -8.11
C GLU A 171 9.44 -11.98 -8.79
N ILE A 172 8.40 -12.39 -8.06
CA ILE A 172 7.04 -12.50 -8.58
C ILE A 172 6.49 -11.14 -9.01
N VAL A 173 6.62 -10.10 -8.17
CA VAL A 173 6.07 -8.78 -8.50
C VAL A 173 6.84 -8.09 -9.63
N ASP A 174 8.13 -8.34 -9.75
CA ASP A 174 8.95 -7.79 -10.84
C ASP A 174 8.59 -8.42 -12.20
N GLN A 175 8.12 -9.67 -12.23
CA GLN A 175 7.77 -10.39 -13.45
C GLN A 175 6.33 -10.17 -13.92
N GLU A 176 5.37 -10.18 -12.99
CA GLU A 176 3.93 -10.33 -13.30
C GLU A 176 3.11 -9.08 -12.97
N SER A 177 3.76 -7.99 -12.59
CA SER A 177 3.02 -6.80 -12.24
C SER A 177 2.35 -6.14 -13.44
N ILE A 178 1.06 -5.84 -13.28
CA ILE A 178 0.28 -5.20 -14.32
C ILE A 178 0.56 -3.70 -14.26
N GLN A 179 1.11 -3.17 -15.34
CA GLN A 179 1.22 -1.73 -15.53
C GLN A 179 -0.08 -1.21 -16.14
N ASN A 180 -0.89 -0.52 -15.33
CA ASN A 180 -1.99 0.26 -15.88
C ASN A 180 -1.53 1.71 -16.10
N TYR A 181 -1.45 2.10 -17.36
CA TYR A 181 -1.46 3.50 -17.74
C TYR A 181 -2.90 4.00 -17.55
N ILE A 182 -3.14 4.73 -16.46
CA ILE A 182 -4.52 5.15 -16.16
C ILE A 182 -4.96 6.16 -17.23
N TYR A 183 -5.93 5.78 -18.07
CA TYR A 183 -6.49 6.67 -19.07
C TYR A 183 -7.50 7.63 -18.42
N TYR A 184 -7.41 8.91 -18.76
CA TYR A 184 -8.39 9.91 -18.36
C TYR A 184 -9.63 9.79 -19.23
N PHE A 185 -10.81 9.70 -18.64
CA PHE A 185 -12.02 10.14 -19.30
C PHE A 185 -12.01 11.66 -19.33
N ARG A 186 -11.99 12.24 -20.54
CA ARG A 186 -12.22 13.66 -20.78
C ARG A 186 -13.71 13.95 -20.79
#